data_AF-A0A949N537-F1
#
_entry.id   AF-A0A949N537-F1
#
_cell.length_a   1.000
_cell.length_b   1.000
_cell.length_c   1.000
_cell.angle_alpha   90.00
_cell.angle_beta   90.00
_cell.angle_gamma   90.00
#
_symmetry.space_group_name_H-M   'P 1'
#
loop_
_entity.id
_entity.type
_entity.pdbx_description
1 polymer ?
#
loop_
_entity_poly.entity_id
_entity_poly.type
_entity_poly.pdbx_seq_one_letter_code
_entity_poly.pdbx_strand_id
1 'polypeptide(L)'
;VNPDGVLPQPSFKAPEGELTLPTLFDTVKALDQVVDVDYYIPGCPPPPELIAENIEVIFSGELPPKGSTLAPDIALCEECPLEIVEKKIPAIKRPYEVIPDGKRCLLEQGILCMGINTRAGCGARCINANMPCRGCMGPTSEVVDQGAKLVSAIGSILGVDGEETKTDSEVENLIEQIKDPLGTFYRYSLPVSLLRRKVMKK
;
A
#
# COMPACT_ATOMS: atom_id res chain seq x y z
N VAL A 1 2.25 14.26 -30.08
CA VAL A 1 1.81 15.68 -29.93
C VAL A 1 0.40 15.78 -30.49
N ASN A 2 -0.52 16.49 -29.82
CA ASN A 2 -1.93 16.65 -30.19
C ASN A 2 -2.17 18.10 -30.66
N PRO A 3 -1.84 18.44 -31.92
CA PRO A 3 -1.78 19.83 -32.40
C PRO A 3 -3.13 20.55 -32.35
N ASP A 4 -4.23 19.80 -32.53
CA ASP A 4 -5.59 20.34 -32.51
C ASP A 4 -6.26 20.25 -31.13
N GLY A 5 -5.54 19.75 -30.11
CA GLY A 5 -6.06 19.62 -28.76
C GLY A 5 -7.27 18.69 -28.64
N VAL A 6 -7.45 17.74 -29.57
CA VAL A 6 -8.58 16.81 -29.57
C VAL A 6 -8.47 15.89 -28.35
N LEU A 7 -9.44 15.98 -27.45
CA LEU A 7 -9.55 15.12 -26.28
C LEU A 7 -10.66 14.07 -26.49
N PRO A 8 -10.54 12.87 -25.89
CA PRO A 8 -11.64 11.91 -25.88
C PRO A 8 -12.92 12.54 -25.31
N GLN A 9 -14.06 12.29 -25.96
CA GLN A 9 -15.38 12.78 -25.55
C GLN A 9 -16.32 11.60 -25.25
N PRO A 10 -17.27 11.74 -24.30
CA PRO A 10 -18.21 10.66 -23.98
C PRO A 10 -19.14 10.25 -25.14
N SER A 11 -19.36 11.13 -26.11
CA SER A 11 -20.15 10.85 -27.32
C SER A 11 -19.50 11.51 -28.53
N PHE A 12 -19.52 10.83 -29.68
CA PHE A 12 -19.06 11.33 -30.97
C PHE A 12 -19.97 10.85 -32.10
N LYS A 13 -20.40 11.75 -32.98
CA LYS A 13 -21.18 11.40 -34.18
C LYS A 13 -20.25 11.02 -35.33
N ALA A 14 -20.22 9.73 -35.65
CA ALA A 14 -19.52 9.16 -36.81
C ALA A 14 -20.50 8.86 -37.97
N PRO A 15 -20.00 8.67 -39.21
CA PRO A 15 -20.84 8.24 -40.34
C PRO A 15 -21.64 6.95 -40.07
N GLU A 16 -21.11 6.05 -39.25
CA GLU A 16 -21.70 4.76 -38.90
C GLU A 16 -22.70 4.84 -37.71
N GLY A 17 -22.78 5.98 -37.02
CA GLY A 17 -23.67 6.17 -35.87
C GLY A 17 -23.06 7.00 -34.74
N GLU A 18 -23.76 7.05 -33.60
CA GLU A 18 -23.25 7.67 -32.37
C GLU A 18 -22.37 6.67 -31.62
N LEU A 19 -21.10 7.03 -31.43
CA LEU A 19 -20.14 6.27 -30.64
C LEU A 19 -20.11 6.83 -29.22
N THR A 20 -20.17 5.97 -28.21
CA THR A 20 -20.17 6.39 -26.79
C THR A 20 -18.98 5.81 -26.03
N LEU A 21 -18.37 6.61 -25.16
CA LEU A 21 -17.36 6.18 -24.20
C LEU A 21 -17.91 6.23 -22.77
N PRO A 22 -17.51 5.30 -21.89
CA PRO A 22 -17.78 5.40 -20.47
C PRO A 22 -17.21 6.71 -19.88
N THR A 23 -17.92 7.27 -18.89
CA THR A 23 -17.44 8.44 -18.15
C THR A 23 -16.63 8.02 -16.93
N LEU A 24 -15.68 8.88 -16.55
CA LEU A 24 -14.94 8.71 -15.32
C LEU A 24 -15.76 9.23 -14.14
N PHE A 25 -15.79 8.48 -13.05
CA PHE A 25 -16.29 8.98 -11.78
C PHE A 25 -15.27 9.93 -11.15
N ASP A 26 -15.75 10.87 -10.33
CA ASP A 26 -14.89 11.77 -9.54
C ASP A 26 -14.06 11.03 -8.48
N THR A 27 -14.32 9.75 -8.25
CA THR A 27 -13.70 8.95 -7.19
C THR A 27 -13.68 7.49 -7.59
N VAL A 28 -12.50 6.87 -7.44
CA VAL A 28 -12.35 5.43 -7.61
C VAL A 28 -13.08 4.70 -6.48
N LYS A 29 -13.74 3.59 -6.81
CA LYS A 29 -14.36 2.71 -5.83
C LYS A 29 -13.70 1.34 -5.88
N ALA A 30 -13.58 0.71 -4.71
CA ALA A 30 -13.28 -0.71 -4.65
C ALA A 30 -14.51 -1.54 -5.01
N LEU A 31 -14.31 -2.80 -5.38
CA LEU A 31 -15.38 -3.66 -5.89
C LEU A 31 -16.48 -3.90 -4.84
N ASP A 32 -16.07 -4.09 -3.59
CA ASP A 32 -16.95 -4.29 -2.43
C ASP A 32 -17.76 -3.05 -2.01
N GLN A 33 -17.45 -1.88 -2.57
CA GLN A 33 -18.26 -0.67 -2.41
C GLN A 33 -19.40 -0.59 -3.43
N VAL A 34 -19.44 -1.51 -4.39
CA VAL A 34 -20.40 -1.52 -5.52
C VAL A 34 -21.20 -2.82 -5.57
N VAL A 35 -20.56 -3.95 -5.26
CA VAL A 35 -21.18 -5.28 -5.24
C VAL A 35 -20.82 -6.01 -3.95
N ASP A 36 -21.64 -6.98 -3.58
CA ASP A 36 -21.35 -7.88 -2.45
C ASP A 36 -20.24 -8.86 -2.85
N VAL A 37 -19.09 -8.78 -2.18
CA VAL A 37 -17.89 -9.58 -2.48
C VAL A 37 -17.74 -10.66 -1.42
N ASP A 38 -17.61 -11.92 -1.86
CA ASP A 38 -17.51 -13.05 -0.93
C ASP A 38 -16.10 -13.24 -0.35
N TYR A 39 -15.06 -13.06 -1.16
CA TYR A 39 -13.66 -13.30 -0.76
C TYR A 39 -12.71 -12.37 -1.53
N TYR A 40 -11.52 -12.16 -0.96
CA TYR A 40 -10.48 -11.32 -1.56
C TYR A 40 -9.19 -12.10 -1.76
N ILE A 41 -8.55 -11.94 -2.92
CA ILE A 41 -7.17 -12.39 -3.17
C ILE A 41 -6.30 -11.14 -3.34
N PRO A 42 -5.43 -10.82 -2.36
CA PRO A 42 -4.68 -9.57 -2.36
C PRO A 42 -3.44 -9.63 -3.26
N GLY A 43 -2.96 -8.45 -3.66
CA GLY A 43 -1.71 -8.24 -4.38
C GLY A 43 -1.88 -7.43 -5.66
N CYS A 44 -0.78 -6.80 -6.12
CA CYS A 44 -0.76 -5.97 -7.32
C CYS A 44 0.41 -6.38 -8.24
N PRO A 45 0.30 -7.51 -8.97
CA PRO A 45 -0.79 -8.50 -8.91
C PRO A 45 -0.59 -9.52 -7.76
N PRO A 46 -1.62 -10.35 -7.46
CA PRO A 46 -1.46 -11.48 -6.55
C PRO A 46 -0.38 -12.46 -7.05
N PRO A 47 0.41 -13.07 -6.15
CA PRO A 47 1.37 -14.11 -6.51
C PRO A 47 0.71 -15.30 -7.21
N PRO A 48 1.30 -15.88 -8.27
CA PRO A 48 0.75 -17.04 -8.97
C PRO A 48 0.49 -18.24 -8.05
N GLU A 49 1.37 -18.47 -7.09
CA GLU A 49 1.28 -19.56 -6.11
C GLU A 49 0.03 -19.36 -5.24
N LEU A 50 -0.18 -18.13 -4.75
CA LEU A 50 -1.36 -17.75 -3.97
C LEU A 50 -2.66 -17.92 -4.79
N ILE A 51 -2.63 -17.63 -6.09
CA ILE A 51 -3.80 -17.85 -6.97
C ILE A 51 -4.10 -19.35 -7.08
N ALA A 52 -3.07 -20.18 -7.31
CA ALA A 52 -3.24 -21.63 -7.45
C ALA A 52 -3.80 -22.28 -6.18
N GLU A 53 -3.22 -21.95 -5.02
CA GLU A 53 -3.69 -22.43 -3.71
C GLU A 53 -5.16 -22.08 -3.47
N ASN A 54 -5.56 -20.85 -3.80
CA ASN A 54 -6.93 -20.40 -3.60
C ASN A 54 -7.94 -21.04 -4.55
N ILE A 55 -7.52 -21.41 -5.76
CA ILE A 55 -8.37 -22.19 -6.68
C ILE A 55 -8.67 -23.55 -6.05
N GLU A 56 -7.69 -24.22 -5.45
CA GLU A 56 -7.88 -25.52 -4.78
C GLU A 56 -8.82 -25.40 -3.57
N VAL A 57 -8.66 -24.36 -2.74
CA VAL A 57 -9.54 -24.09 -1.59
C VAL A 57 -10.99 -23.84 -2.04
N ILE A 58 -11.19 -23.11 -3.14
CA ILE A 58 -12.52 -22.88 -3.69
C ILE A 58 -13.14 -24.19 -4.17
N PHE A 59 -12.36 -25.08 -4.80
CA PHE A 59 -12.86 -26.37 -5.28
C PHE A 59 -13.08 -27.41 -4.16
N SER A 60 -12.35 -27.34 -3.05
CA SER A 60 -12.54 -28.24 -1.91
C SER A 60 -13.84 -27.95 -1.14
N GLY A 61 -14.35 -26.71 -1.24
CA GLY A 61 -15.52 -26.24 -0.48
C GLY A 61 -15.21 -25.86 0.96
N GLU A 62 -13.95 -25.97 1.40
CA GLU A 62 -13.49 -25.60 2.74
C GLU A 62 -13.15 -24.10 2.80
N LEU A 63 -14.14 -23.26 2.51
CA LEU A 63 -13.96 -21.82 2.46
C LEU A 63 -13.97 -21.20 3.87
N PRO A 64 -13.12 -20.18 4.11
CA PRO A 64 -13.19 -19.40 5.34
C PRO A 64 -14.49 -18.58 5.40
N PRO A 65 -14.77 -17.86 6.50
CA PRO A 65 -15.93 -16.98 6.58
C PRO A 65 -15.97 -15.97 5.43
N LYS A 66 -17.17 -15.67 4.92
CA LYS A 66 -17.40 -14.63 3.92
C LYS A 66 -16.76 -13.30 4.35
N GLY A 67 -16.14 -12.60 3.41
CA GLY A 67 -15.36 -11.39 3.61
C GLY A 67 -13.88 -11.64 3.92
N SER A 68 -13.46 -12.90 4.07
CA SER A 68 -12.07 -13.23 4.36
C SER A 68 -11.14 -12.88 3.18
N THR A 69 -9.95 -12.40 3.53
CA THR A 69 -8.85 -12.28 2.57
C THR A 69 -8.07 -13.58 2.55
N LEU A 70 -8.00 -14.22 1.39
CA LEU A 70 -7.39 -15.53 1.19
C LEU A 70 -5.88 -15.42 1.01
N ALA A 71 -5.21 -14.97 2.08
CA ALA A 71 -3.77 -14.85 2.20
C ALA A 71 -3.40 -14.82 3.70
N PRO A 72 -2.16 -15.16 4.09
CA PRO A 72 -1.74 -15.22 5.49
C PRO A 72 -2.13 -13.96 6.27
N ASP A 73 -2.77 -14.10 7.42
CA ASP A 73 -3.25 -12.97 8.23
C ASP A 73 -2.20 -12.49 9.24
N ILE A 74 -1.00 -12.25 8.72
CA ILE A 74 0.17 -11.81 9.46
C ILE A 74 0.88 -10.70 8.66
N ALA A 75 1.69 -9.90 9.36
CA ALA A 75 2.49 -8.86 8.71
C ALA A 75 3.62 -9.49 7.86
N LEU A 76 4.03 -8.78 6.80
CA LEU A 76 5.10 -9.20 5.89
C LEU A 76 6.43 -9.42 6.62
N CYS A 77 6.62 -8.76 7.77
CA CYS A 77 7.80 -8.95 8.61
C CYS A 77 8.01 -10.41 9.04
N GLU A 78 6.95 -11.22 9.15
CA GLU A 78 7.05 -12.64 9.51
C GLU A 78 7.68 -13.50 8.40
N GLU A 79 7.59 -13.09 7.13
CA GLU A 79 8.23 -13.77 5.99
C GLU A 79 9.47 -13.02 5.46
N CYS A 80 9.84 -11.90 6.11
CA CYS A 80 10.93 -11.05 5.67
C CYS A 80 12.28 -11.66 6.08
N PRO A 81 13.27 -11.77 5.16
CA PRO A 81 14.56 -12.38 5.47
C PRO A 81 15.51 -11.46 6.26
N LEU A 82 15.18 -10.17 6.39
CA LEU A 82 16.04 -9.19 7.04
C LEU A 82 15.92 -9.25 8.57
N GLU A 83 17.05 -9.08 9.24
CA GLU A 83 17.17 -9.11 10.70
C GLU A 83 16.64 -7.80 11.31
N ILE A 84 15.76 -7.93 12.31
CA ILE A 84 15.23 -6.81 13.10
C ILE A 84 16.01 -6.78 14.42
N VAL A 85 16.63 -5.66 14.76
CA VAL A 85 17.50 -5.54 15.95
C VAL A 85 16.83 -4.70 17.05
N GLU A 86 16.38 -3.49 16.73
CA GLU A 86 15.97 -2.50 17.74
C GLU A 86 14.56 -1.93 17.50
N LYS A 87 14.00 -2.09 16.30
CA LYS A 87 12.70 -1.55 15.87
C LYS A 87 12.58 -0.02 16.00
N LYS A 88 13.66 0.70 15.67
CA LYS A 88 13.73 2.18 15.70
C LYS A 88 14.19 2.74 14.37
N ILE A 89 13.80 3.98 14.07
CA ILE A 89 14.20 4.68 12.84
C ILE A 89 14.85 6.01 13.23
N PRO A 90 16.17 6.19 13.09
CA PRO A 90 16.81 7.44 13.49
C PRO A 90 16.48 8.62 12.55
N ALA A 91 16.40 8.34 11.25
CA ALA A 91 16.07 9.31 10.21
C ALA A 91 15.54 8.56 8.98
N ILE A 92 14.82 9.26 8.13
CA ILE A 92 14.24 8.74 6.89
C ILE A 92 15.12 9.10 5.71
N LYS A 93 15.39 8.08 4.88
CA LYS A 93 16.15 8.16 3.63
C LYS A 93 15.30 7.65 2.48
N ARG A 94 15.43 8.30 1.33
CA ARG A 94 14.84 7.82 0.09
C ARG A 94 15.71 6.69 -0.49
N PRO A 95 15.12 5.73 -1.22
CA PRO A 95 15.88 4.57 -1.71
C PRO A 95 17.12 4.87 -2.57
N TYR A 96 17.22 6.05 -3.18
CA TYR A 96 18.40 6.44 -3.96
C TYR A 96 19.51 7.08 -3.11
N GLU A 97 19.25 7.40 -1.84
CA GLU A 97 20.19 8.09 -0.95
C GLU A 97 21.10 7.13 -0.18
N VAL A 98 20.74 5.85 -0.14
CA VAL A 98 21.44 4.83 0.64
C VAL A 98 21.36 3.49 -0.08
N ILE A 99 22.47 2.74 -0.03
CA ILE A 99 22.52 1.35 -0.45
C ILE A 99 22.23 0.49 0.78
N PRO A 100 21.18 -0.34 0.79
CA PRO A 100 20.92 -1.25 1.91
C PRO A 100 22.08 -2.21 2.13
N ASP A 101 22.38 -2.52 3.40
CA ASP A 101 23.43 -3.48 3.76
C ASP A 101 23.10 -4.94 3.45
N GLY A 102 21.87 -5.22 2.98
CA GLY A 102 21.39 -6.55 2.59
C GLY A 102 21.13 -7.51 3.76
N LYS A 103 21.28 -7.06 5.01
CA LYS A 103 21.10 -7.91 6.20
C LYS A 103 20.08 -7.34 7.19
N ARG A 104 20.21 -6.07 7.56
CA ARG A 104 19.34 -5.45 8.56
C ARG A 104 18.04 -4.97 7.96
N CYS A 105 17.00 -4.87 8.78
CA CYS A 105 15.70 -4.33 8.38
C CYS A 105 15.85 -2.98 7.67
N LEU A 106 15.26 -2.85 6.48
CA LEU A 106 15.29 -1.61 5.69
C LEU A 106 14.75 -0.42 6.48
N LEU A 107 13.73 -0.67 7.31
CA LEU A 107 13.11 0.36 8.13
C LEU A 107 14.09 0.93 9.17
N GLU A 108 14.87 0.06 9.84
CA GLU A 108 15.92 0.47 10.80
C GLU A 108 17.07 1.21 10.10
N GLN A 109 17.29 0.95 8.81
CA GLN A 109 18.25 1.68 7.98
C GLN A 109 17.74 3.07 7.53
N GLY A 110 16.50 3.43 7.89
CA GLY A 110 15.86 4.68 7.50
C GLY A 110 15.05 4.61 6.21
N ILE A 111 14.99 3.45 5.56
CA ILE A 111 14.25 3.30 4.30
C ILE A 111 12.81 2.92 4.63
N LEU A 112 11.87 3.83 4.36
CA LEU A 112 10.44 3.60 4.62
C LEU A 112 9.93 2.34 3.91
N CYS A 113 9.69 1.30 4.71
CA CYS A 113 9.21 -0.01 4.30
C CYS A 113 7.84 -0.28 4.93
N MET A 114 6.82 -0.51 4.10
CA MET A 114 5.44 -0.69 4.58
C MET A 114 5.15 -2.11 5.07
N GLY A 115 6.17 -3.00 5.07
CA GLY A 115 6.01 -4.42 5.43
C GLY A 115 5.42 -4.65 6.83
N ILE A 116 5.70 -3.73 7.75
CA ILE A 116 5.18 -3.76 9.13
C ILE A 116 3.65 -3.78 9.20
N ASN A 117 2.95 -3.22 8.21
CA ASN A 117 1.49 -3.17 8.15
C ASN A 117 0.96 -3.65 6.78
N THR A 118 1.68 -4.56 6.16
CA THR A 118 1.28 -5.16 4.89
C THR A 118 1.14 -6.64 5.10
N ARG A 119 0.06 -7.23 4.60
CA ARG A 119 -0.18 -8.66 4.66
C ARG A 119 0.95 -9.45 3.99
N ALA A 120 1.33 -10.57 4.61
CA ALA A 120 2.27 -11.53 4.04
C ALA A 120 1.65 -12.33 2.87
N GLY A 121 2.43 -13.25 2.29
CA GLY A 121 2.04 -14.12 1.18
C GLY A 121 2.66 -13.75 -0.15
N CYS A 122 3.44 -12.67 -0.24
CA CYS A 122 4.15 -12.30 -1.48
C CYS A 122 5.59 -12.80 -1.54
N GLY A 123 6.07 -13.49 -0.50
CA GLY A 123 7.44 -14.00 -0.38
C GLY A 123 8.48 -12.89 -0.27
N ALA A 124 8.09 -11.72 0.27
CA ALA A 124 8.95 -10.55 0.40
C ALA A 124 9.71 -10.15 -0.88
N ARG A 125 9.12 -10.35 -2.08
CA ARG A 125 9.78 -10.14 -3.40
C ARG A 125 10.50 -8.80 -3.54
N CYS A 126 9.91 -7.70 -3.05
CA CYS A 126 10.55 -6.39 -3.11
C CYS A 126 11.84 -6.35 -2.28
N ILE A 127 11.80 -6.90 -1.06
CA ILE A 127 12.92 -6.90 -0.12
C ILE A 127 14.06 -7.75 -0.67
N ASN A 128 13.74 -8.89 -1.29
CA ASN A 128 14.73 -9.74 -1.98
C ASN A 128 15.42 -9.03 -3.16
N ALA A 129 14.81 -7.99 -3.71
CA ALA A 129 15.38 -7.11 -4.72
C ALA A 129 15.97 -5.81 -4.13
N ASN A 130 16.25 -5.78 -2.81
CA ASN A 130 16.77 -4.62 -2.09
C ASN A 130 15.88 -3.37 -2.17
N MET A 131 14.56 -3.57 -2.31
CA MET A 131 13.56 -2.51 -2.37
C MET A 131 12.58 -2.59 -1.20
N PRO A 132 12.16 -1.46 -0.61
CA PRO A 132 11.17 -1.48 0.46
C PRO A 132 9.81 -1.97 -0.04
N CYS A 133 9.09 -2.67 0.84
CA CYS A 133 7.69 -3.00 0.60
C CYS A 133 6.87 -1.72 0.39
N ARG A 134 5.97 -1.76 -0.59
CA ARG A 134 5.09 -0.65 -0.98
C ARG A 134 3.63 -0.83 -0.57
N GLY A 135 3.30 -1.90 0.16
CA GLY A 135 1.96 -2.11 0.71
C GLY A 135 0.92 -2.71 -0.23
N CYS A 136 1.32 -3.31 -1.35
CA CYS A 136 0.39 -3.76 -2.39
C CYS A 136 -0.51 -4.94 -2.00
N MET A 137 -0.14 -5.73 -0.98
CA MET A 137 -0.98 -6.81 -0.45
C MET A 137 -2.09 -6.31 0.49
N GLY A 138 -2.14 -4.99 0.77
CA GLY A 138 -3.09 -4.42 1.72
C GLY A 138 -2.80 -4.79 3.19
N PRO A 139 -3.68 -4.41 4.11
CA PRO A 139 -3.52 -4.66 5.54
C PRO A 139 -3.90 -6.10 5.97
N THR A 140 -3.56 -6.46 7.21
CA THR A 140 -4.14 -7.62 7.92
C THR A 140 -5.58 -7.33 8.34
N SER A 141 -6.32 -8.37 8.77
CA SER A 141 -7.75 -8.26 9.13
C SER A 141 -8.05 -7.23 10.23
N GLU A 142 -7.12 -7.09 11.18
CA GLU A 142 -7.21 -6.19 12.34
C GLU A 142 -6.96 -4.71 12.00
N VAL A 143 -6.60 -4.39 10.75
CA VAL A 143 -6.25 -3.03 10.33
C VAL A 143 -7.24 -2.53 9.28
N VAL A 144 -8.12 -1.63 9.71
CA VAL A 144 -9.13 -0.99 8.86
C VAL A 144 -8.51 -0.07 7.81
N ASP A 145 -7.53 0.74 8.21
CA ASP A 145 -6.86 1.69 7.33
C ASP A 145 -5.35 1.49 7.40
N GLN A 146 -4.81 0.92 6.33
CA GLN A 146 -3.38 0.63 6.20
C GLN A 146 -2.53 1.89 6.35
N GLY A 147 -2.91 2.98 5.70
CA GLY A 147 -2.14 4.21 5.68
C GLY A 147 -2.15 4.90 7.04
N ALA A 148 -3.31 4.95 7.70
CA ALA A 148 -3.42 5.51 9.05
C ALA A 148 -2.62 4.68 10.07
N LYS A 149 -2.68 3.34 9.98
CA LYS A 149 -1.89 2.47 10.86
C LYS A 149 -0.39 2.63 10.58
N LEU A 150 0.03 2.86 9.34
CA LEU A 150 1.43 3.12 8.99
C LEU A 150 1.90 4.46 9.57
N VAL A 151 1.09 5.51 9.46
CA VAL A 151 1.40 6.80 10.10
C VAL A 151 1.57 6.62 11.61
N SER A 152 0.66 5.90 12.25
CA SER A 152 0.77 5.59 13.69
C SER A 152 2.04 4.81 14.01
N ALA A 153 2.35 3.75 13.26
CA ALA A 153 3.53 2.93 13.52
C ALA A 153 4.83 3.71 13.31
N ILE A 154 4.95 4.46 12.21
CA ILE A 154 6.13 5.28 11.90
C ILE A 154 6.29 6.40 12.92
N GLY A 155 5.21 7.09 13.28
CA GLY A 155 5.24 8.15 14.30
C GLY A 155 5.69 7.65 15.67
N SER A 156 5.45 6.37 16.00
CA SER A 156 5.88 5.77 17.27
C SER A 156 7.33 5.28 17.30
N ILE A 157 8.03 5.20 16.16
CA ILE A 157 9.40 4.64 16.09
C ILE A 157 10.41 5.57 15.42
N LEU A 158 9.95 6.66 14.79
CA LEU A 158 10.79 7.67 14.16
C LEU A 158 11.38 8.61 15.20
N GLY A 159 12.71 8.65 15.27
CA GLY A 159 13.43 9.57 16.14
C GLY A 159 13.21 9.34 17.63
N VAL A 160 12.83 8.12 18.04
CA VAL A 160 12.56 7.81 19.47
C VAL A 160 13.79 7.90 20.36
N ASP A 161 15.00 7.81 19.80
CA ASP A 161 16.22 7.98 20.59
C ASP A 161 16.41 9.45 20.98
N GLY A 162 16.45 9.69 22.30
CA GLY A 162 16.57 11.01 22.89
C GLY A 162 15.31 11.86 22.74
N GLU A 163 14.14 11.25 22.52
CA GLU A 163 12.83 11.92 22.37
C GLU A 163 12.59 12.95 23.49
N GLU A 164 12.95 12.62 24.72
CA GLU A 164 12.79 13.49 25.90
C GLU A 164 13.58 14.80 25.84
N THR A 165 14.56 14.89 24.95
CA THR A 165 15.41 16.07 24.75
C THR A 165 15.19 16.78 23.42
N LYS A 166 14.36 16.22 22.53
CA LYS A 166 14.11 16.81 21.20
C LYS A 166 13.22 18.03 21.30
N THR A 167 13.58 19.05 20.54
CA THR A 167 12.73 20.22 20.31
C THR A 167 11.68 19.94 19.25
N ASP A 168 10.58 20.70 19.28
CA ASP A 168 9.52 20.61 18.25
C ASP A 168 10.07 20.78 16.83
N SER A 169 11.05 21.67 16.64
CA SER A 169 11.69 21.88 15.34
C SER A 169 12.48 20.66 14.85
N GLU A 170 13.15 19.92 15.75
CA GLU A 170 13.84 18.68 15.37
C GLU A 170 12.85 17.58 14.96
N VAL A 171 11.70 17.50 15.63
CA VAL A 171 10.61 16.58 15.27
C VAL A 171 10.02 16.95 13.91
N GLU A 172 9.74 18.23 13.67
CA GLU A 172 9.28 18.72 12.37
C GLU A 172 10.26 18.37 11.25
N ASN A 173 11.56 18.60 11.45
CA ASN A 173 12.60 18.26 10.49
C ASN A 173 12.66 16.76 10.16
N LEU A 174 12.35 15.87 11.12
CA LEU A 174 12.24 14.43 10.87
C LEU A 174 11.00 14.09 10.03
N ILE A 175 9.85 14.68 10.36
CA ILE A 175 8.59 14.47 9.63
C ILE A 175 8.73 14.96 8.18
N GLU A 176 9.38 16.11 7.97
CA GLU A 176 9.62 16.69 6.63
C GLU A 176 10.48 15.81 5.72
N GLN A 177 11.19 14.81 6.24
CA GLN A 177 11.90 13.83 5.42
C GLN A 177 10.92 12.94 4.62
N ILE A 178 9.66 12.82 5.06
CA ILE A 178 8.58 12.14 4.34
C ILE A 178 7.99 13.11 3.30
N LYS A 179 8.61 13.15 2.11
CA LYS A 179 8.24 14.12 1.06
C LYS A 179 6.84 13.96 0.47
N ASP A 180 6.29 12.76 0.47
CA ASP A 180 4.94 12.48 -0.04
C ASP A 180 4.25 11.44 0.85
N PRO A 181 3.62 11.88 1.97
CA PRO A 181 2.92 10.97 2.87
C PRO A 181 1.76 10.24 2.19
N LEU A 182 1.02 10.90 1.30
CA LEU A 182 -0.15 10.30 0.63
C LEU A 182 0.27 9.20 -0.35
N GLY A 183 1.20 9.49 -1.25
CA GLY A 183 1.70 8.52 -2.24
C GLY A 183 2.64 7.46 -1.65
N THR A 184 3.09 7.65 -0.40
CA THR A 184 3.79 6.63 0.38
C THR A 184 2.81 5.72 1.11
N PHE A 185 1.94 6.27 1.97
CA PHE A 185 1.12 5.46 2.87
C PHE A 185 -0.18 4.92 2.26
N TYR A 186 -0.69 5.55 1.19
CA TYR A 186 -1.98 5.20 0.58
C TYR A 186 -1.87 4.77 -0.88
N ARG A 187 -0.68 4.35 -1.33
CA ARG A 187 -0.40 4.02 -2.74
C ARG A 187 -1.40 3.04 -3.36
N TYR A 188 -1.85 2.04 -2.60
CA TYR A 188 -2.75 0.99 -3.06
C TYR A 188 -4.13 0.99 -2.37
N SER A 189 -4.32 1.85 -1.37
CA SER A 189 -5.46 1.76 -0.43
C SER A 189 -6.23 3.07 -0.26
N LEU A 190 -5.88 4.14 -0.98
CA LEU A 190 -6.59 5.42 -0.87
C LEU A 190 -8.13 5.30 -1.06
N PRO A 191 -8.68 4.58 -2.06
CA PRO A 191 -10.12 4.49 -2.26
C PRO A 191 -10.91 3.80 -1.12
N VAL A 192 -10.23 2.95 -0.36
CA VAL A 192 -10.81 2.18 0.77
C VAL A 192 -10.43 2.75 2.15
N SER A 193 -9.53 3.74 2.18
CA SER A 193 -9.13 4.45 3.39
C SER A 193 -10.28 5.24 4.03
N LEU A 194 -10.06 5.69 5.26
CA LEU A 194 -10.91 6.68 5.94
C LEU A 194 -10.95 8.02 5.20
N LEU A 195 -9.89 8.37 4.46
CA LEU A 195 -9.80 9.61 3.69
C LEU A 195 -10.61 9.55 2.38
N ARG A 196 -10.57 8.41 1.69
CA ARG A 196 -11.18 8.09 0.37
C ARG A 196 -10.69 8.94 -0.81
N ARG A 197 -10.68 10.26 -0.67
CA ARG A 197 -10.31 11.23 -1.70
C ARG A 197 -9.94 12.59 -1.11
N LYS A 198 -9.28 13.43 -1.90
CA LYS A 198 -9.10 14.84 -1.58
C LYS A 198 -10.45 15.56 -1.56
N VAL A 199 -10.63 16.50 -0.62
CA VAL A 199 -11.80 17.39 -0.59
C VAL A 199 -11.92 18.14 -1.92
N MET A 200 -13.06 17.98 -2.58
CA MET A 200 -13.42 18.76 -3.77
C MET A 200 -14.20 19.99 -3.31
N LYS A 201 -13.71 21.19 -3.63
CA LYS A 201 -14.49 22.42 -3.43
C LYS A 201 -15.66 22.37 -4.41
N LYS A 202 -16.87 22.53 -3.88
CA LYS A 202 -18.08 22.73 -4.69
C LYS A 202 -18.09 24.11 -5.30
#